data_AF-A0A953FZM7-F1
#
_entry.id   AF-A0A953FZM7-F1
#
_cell.length_a   1.000
_cell.length_b   1.000
_cell.length_c   1.000
_cell.angle_alpha   90.00
_cell.angle_beta   90.00
_cell.angle_gamma   90.00
#
_symmetry.space_group_name_H-M   'P 1'
#
loop_
_entity.id
_entity.type
_entity.pdbx_description
1 polymer ?
#
loop_
_entity_poly.entity_id
_entity_poly.type
_entity_poly.pdbx_seq_one_letter_code
_entity_poly.pdbx_strand_id
1 'polypeptide(L)'
;MISQDPIAPSFRPALNPPQAEDRTEGYEGATLPAISPVQRALERIGGEISAHLFQSSRLHHLSTNSTVAIVAIAALAGWYAYTGKSRQAERQSTPPLPHQVAVLSSSPGIANSTEIEVTLQKDGRVVSRAVPVKYFSLSANNIKHDFRLETERYRIVKREDILFGRIIGHVASVPTKLFFWDGRVGAGLDTTGVREVVSMLERDKDIHGVMVRINHADPIGDCGRLFTDPQVVNRNPLLVRVVLGVPTVILGEGFSAMRRGDYYNPITNTAVLYSNVPCVAAHELGHHKDFKRFKTDWIYSVLTKIPPAFLYPEWRASAIAKSSLLREDQQWQFKRYLIPAFATYVLAAIAAVKRILFGKKEEEASRQQFSHRRRRAYNDRVRNLSYRS
;
A
#
# COMPACT_ATOMS: atom_id res chain seq x y z
N MET A 1 32.64 -23.88 31.79
CA MET A 1 31.96 -22.79 32.51
C MET A 1 31.81 -21.63 31.55
N ILE A 2 30.59 -21.40 31.05
CA ILE A 2 30.29 -20.29 30.13
C ILE A 2 29.72 -19.17 31.00
N SER A 3 30.46 -18.07 31.10
CA SER A 3 30.05 -16.84 31.79
C SER A 3 28.89 -16.22 31.02
N GLN A 4 27.73 -16.07 31.66
CA GLN A 4 26.64 -15.24 31.16
C GLN A 4 26.75 -13.88 31.85
N ASP A 5 27.10 -12.86 31.09
CA ASP A 5 27.07 -11.48 31.60
C ASP A 5 25.60 -11.02 31.78
N PRO A 6 25.26 -10.40 32.92
CA PRO A 6 23.90 -9.90 33.15
C PRO A 6 23.62 -8.67 32.28
N ILE A 7 22.57 -8.77 31.46
CA ILE A 7 22.02 -7.65 30.67
C ILE A 7 21.42 -6.63 31.63
N ALA A 8 21.90 -5.38 31.58
CA ALA A 8 21.40 -4.29 32.39
C ALA A 8 19.92 -3.96 32.07
N PRO A 9 19.07 -3.65 33.07
CA PRO A 9 17.67 -3.30 32.83
C PRO A 9 17.57 -1.94 32.12
N SER A 10 16.99 -1.94 30.92
CA SER A 10 16.65 -0.72 30.20
C SER A 10 15.44 -0.04 30.83
N PHE A 11 15.65 1.13 31.43
CA PHE A 11 14.58 1.95 31.99
C PHE A 11 13.79 2.62 30.85
N ARG A 12 12.48 2.41 30.79
CA ARG A 12 11.56 3.24 30.01
C ARG A 12 10.49 3.83 30.94
N PRO A 13 10.20 5.14 30.85
CA PRO A 13 9.08 5.72 31.59
C PRO A 13 7.77 5.11 31.10
N ALA A 14 6.86 4.84 32.05
CA ALA A 14 5.56 4.25 31.79
C ALA A 14 4.78 5.09 30.77
N LEU A 15 4.39 4.46 29.66
CA LEU A 15 3.38 5.00 28.77
C LEU A 15 2.03 4.76 29.45
N ASN A 16 1.39 5.84 29.91
CA ASN A 16 0.01 5.75 30.37
C ASN A 16 -0.84 5.09 29.26
N PRO A 17 -1.68 4.08 29.57
CA PRO A 17 -2.62 3.56 28.61
C PRO A 17 -3.53 4.72 28.15
N PRO A 18 -3.85 4.83 26.85
CA PRO A 18 -4.75 5.87 26.38
C PRO A 18 -6.09 5.66 27.07
N GLN A 19 -6.45 6.57 27.98
CA GLN A 19 -7.81 6.68 28.44
C GLN A 19 -8.66 6.99 27.21
N ALA A 20 -9.73 6.20 27.02
CA ALA A 20 -10.76 6.51 26.04
C ALA A 20 -11.53 7.74 26.55
N GLU A 21 -10.90 8.91 26.46
CA GLU A 21 -11.56 10.20 26.62
C GLU A 21 -12.35 10.48 25.34
N ASP A 22 -13.64 10.72 25.52
CA ASP A 22 -14.55 11.26 24.53
C ASP A 22 -14.08 12.69 24.17
N ARG A 23 -13.11 12.79 23.25
CA ARG A 23 -12.56 14.08 22.78
C ARG A 23 -13.32 14.55 21.55
N THR A 24 -14.40 15.29 21.79
CA THR A 24 -15.00 16.21 20.82
C THR A 24 -14.60 17.67 21.09
N GLU A 25 -13.33 17.94 21.38
CA GLU A 25 -12.83 19.31 21.56
C GLU A 25 -11.68 19.63 20.60
N GLY A 26 -11.90 20.65 19.77
CA GLY A 26 -10.91 21.65 19.34
C GLY A 26 -9.65 21.19 18.62
N TYR A 27 -9.74 20.88 17.32
CA TYR A 27 -8.59 20.99 16.41
C TYR A 27 -8.43 22.45 15.96
N GLU A 28 -7.84 23.29 16.81
CA GLU A 28 -7.30 24.59 16.38
C GLU A 28 -5.78 24.48 16.19
N GLY A 29 -5.32 24.74 14.96
CA GLY A 29 -4.01 25.39 14.76
C GLY A 29 -2.76 24.54 14.58
N ALA A 30 -2.81 23.36 13.95
CA ALA A 30 -1.59 22.83 13.31
C ALA A 30 -1.40 23.54 11.96
N THR A 31 -0.51 24.53 11.90
CA THR A 31 -0.11 25.16 10.64
C THR A 31 0.50 24.11 9.72
N LEU A 32 -0.19 23.87 8.59
CA LEU A 32 0.29 22.99 7.53
C LEU A 32 1.70 23.44 7.07
N PRO A 33 2.65 22.51 6.87
CA PRO A 33 3.96 22.87 6.36
C PRO A 33 3.82 23.57 5.00
N ALA A 34 4.62 24.62 4.81
CA ALA A 34 4.62 25.42 3.58
C ALA A 34 4.72 24.51 2.34
N ILE A 35 3.77 24.68 1.42
CA ILE A 35 3.67 23.89 0.19
C ILE A 35 4.96 24.06 -0.62
N SER A 36 5.66 22.95 -0.87
CA SER A 36 6.90 22.95 -1.64
C SER A 36 6.67 23.54 -3.05
N PRO A 37 7.68 24.18 -3.69
CA PRO A 37 7.54 24.70 -5.06
C PRO A 37 7.06 23.63 -6.06
N VAL A 38 7.43 22.37 -5.85
CA VAL A 38 6.99 21.22 -6.67
C VAL A 38 5.50 20.94 -6.47
N GLN A 39 5.00 20.99 -5.23
CA GLN A 39 3.58 20.77 -4.97
C GLN A 39 2.73 21.93 -5.49
N ARG A 40 3.21 23.19 -5.40
CA ARG A 40 2.57 24.33 -6.09
C ARG A 40 2.57 24.17 -7.61
N ALA A 41 3.64 23.62 -8.20
CA ALA A 41 3.67 23.34 -9.62
C ALA A 41 2.67 22.24 -10.01
N LEU A 42 2.52 21.19 -9.19
CA LEU A 42 1.54 20.12 -9.43
C LEU A 42 0.09 20.59 -9.23
N GLU A 43 -0.18 21.42 -8.22
CA GLU A 43 -1.49 22.04 -7.99
C GLU A 43 -1.84 23.01 -9.12
N ARG A 44 -0.85 23.76 -9.63
CA ARG A 44 -1.02 24.64 -10.79
C ARG A 44 -1.28 23.86 -12.08
N ILE A 45 -0.51 22.80 -12.35
CA ILE A 45 -0.74 21.90 -13.49
C ILE A 45 -2.12 21.24 -13.37
N GLY A 46 -2.50 20.77 -12.19
CA GLY A 46 -3.83 20.20 -11.92
C GLY A 46 -4.96 21.21 -12.13
N GLY A 47 -4.77 22.46 -11.67
CA GLY A 47 -5.72 23.56 -11.87
C GLY A 47 -5.85 24.00 -13.32
N GLU A 48 -4.74 24.12 -14.05
CA GLU A 48 -4.72 24.45 -15.48
C GLU A 48 -5.35 23.34 -16.33
N ILE A 49 -5.10 22.07 -16.01
CA ILE A 49 -5.77 20.92 -16.64
C ILE A 49 -7.27 20.95 -16.36
N SER A 50 -7.67 21.19 -15.10
CA SER A 50 -9.09 21.24 -14.72
C SER A 50 -9.82 22.41 -15.40
N ALA A 51 -9.19 23.59 -15.47
CA ALA A 51 -9.72 24.78 -16.15
C ALA A 51 -9.82 24.57 -17.66
N HIS A 52 -8.83 23.94 -18.30
CA HIS A 52 -8.91 23.59 -19.73
C HIS A 52 -9.96 22.52 -20.04
N LEU A 53 -10.14 21.55 -19.14
CA LEU A 53 -11.19 20.55 -19.27
C LEU A 53 -12.60 21.14 -19.10
N PHE A 54 -12.75 22.21 -18.31
CA PHE A 54 -14.05 22.87 -18.07
C PHE A 54 -14.41 23.93 -19.13
N GLN A 55 -13.45 24.60 -19.76
CA GLN A 55 -13.72 25.65 -20.76
C GLN A 55 -13.90 25.16 -22.19
N SER A 56 -13.55 23.92 -22.54
CA SER A 56 -13.68 23.43 -23.92
C SER A 56 -15.04 22.77 -24.20
N SER A 57 -16.06 23.57 -24.52
CA SER A 57 -17.32 23.08 -25.11
C SER A 57 -17.22 22.85 -26.63
N ARG A 58 -16.05 23.05 -27.24
CA ARG A 58 -15.74 22.73 -28.65
C ARG A 58 -14.82 21.50 -28.76
N LEU A 59 -15.33 20.33 -28.41
CA LEU A 59 -14.60 19.06 -28.32
C LEU A 59 -14.61 18.22 -29.61
N HIS A 60 -13.98 18.71 -30.68
CA HIS A 60 -13.67 17.86 -31.86
C HIS A 60 -12.17 17.72 -32.18
N HIS A 61 -11.28 18.54 -31.59
CA HIS A 61 -9.83 18.48 -31.87
C HIS A 61 -8.93 18.01 -30.71
N LEU A 62 -9.49 17.58 -29.58
CA LEU A 62 -8.72 17.20 -28.39
C LEU A 62 -8.26 15.73 -28.35
N SER A 63 -8.57 14.87 -29.33
CA SER A 63 -8.28 13.43 -29.19
C SER A 63 -6.80 13.05 -29.36
N THR A 64 -6.03 13.82 -30.15
CA THR A 64 -4.61 13.54 -30.43
C THR A 64 -3.68 14.22 -29.43
N ASN A 65 -3.90 15.50 -29.11
CA ASN A 65 -2.97 16.26 -28.27
C ASN A 65 -2.94 15.78 -26.81
N SER A 66 -4.08 15.34 -26.27
CA SER A 66 -4.13 14.80 -24.90
C SER A 66 -3.34 13.49 -24.78
N THR A 67 -3.44 12.61 -25.78
CA THR A 67 -2.73 11.31 -25.77
C THR A 67 -1.21 11.51 -25.84
N VAL A 68 -0.74 12.45 -26.66
CA VAL A 68 0.70 12.78 -26.78
C VAL A 68 1.25 13.38 -25.47
N ALA A 69 0.50 14.30 -24.84
CA ALA A 69 0.91 14.89 -23.57
C ALA A 69 1.04 13.84 -22.46
N ILE A 70 0.14 12.86 -22.43
CA ILE A 70 0.13 11.77 -21.45
C ILE A 70 1.31 10.83 -21.63
N VAL A 71 1.59 10.42 -22.87
CA VAL A 71 2.75 9.59 -23.20
C VAL A 71 4.04 10.35 -22.88
N ALA A 72 4.11 11.65 -23.16
CA ALA A 72 5.26 12.49 -22.82
C ALA A 72 5.47 12.61 -21.30
N ILE A 73 4.40 12.81 -20.52
CA ILE A 73 4.48 12.86 -19.05
C ILE A 73 4.96 11.52 -18.47
N ALA A 74 4.43 10.40 -18.97
CA ALA A 74 4.87 9.08 -18.53
C ALA A 74 6.33 8.77 -18.93
N ALA A 75 6.74 9.15 -20.15
CA ALA A 75 8.11 9.01 -20.62
C ALA A 75 9.07 9.89 -19.80
N LEU A 76 8.68 11.11 -19.46
CA LEU A 76 9.46 12.02 -18.60
C LEU A 76 9.55 11.50 -17.16
N ALA A 77 8.47 10.96 -16.60
CA ALA A 77 8.49 10.33 -15.28
C ALA A 77 9.41 9.10 -15.26
N GLY A 78 9.34 8.25 -16.29
CA GLY A 78 10.23 7.10 -16.46
C GLY A 78 11.70 7.51 -16.64
N TRP A 79 11.97 8.50 -17.50
CA TRP A 79 13.31 9.06 -17.70
C TRP A 79 13.87 9.66 -16.42
N TYR A 80 13.08 10.45 -15.68
CA TYR A 80 13.50 11.06 -14.43
C TYR A 80 13.80 10.01 -13.35
N ALA A 81 12.99 8.95 -13.25
CA ALA A 81 13.25 7.84 -12.35
C ALA A 81 14.51 7.03 -12.73
N TYR A 82 14.79 6.91 -14.03
CA TYR A 82 15.97 6.21 -14.56
C TYR A 82 17.27 7.02 -14.41
N THR A 83 17.22 8.33 -14.67
CA THR A 83 18.41 9.22 -14.69
C THR A 83 18.69 9.90 -13.36
N GLY A 84 17.73 9.90 -12.43
CA GLY A 84 17.96 10.32 -11.06
C GLY A 84 19.02 9.43 -10.44
N LYS A 85 20.29 9.89 -10.42
CA LYS A 85 21.39 9.19 -9.75
C LYS A 85 20.88 8.73 -8.40
N SER A 86 20.78 7.41 -8.19
CA SER A 86 20.70 6.86 -6.85
C SER A 86 22.04 7.20 -6.21
N ARG A 87 22.15 8.41 -5.64
CA ARG A 87 23.18 8.65 -4.63
C ARG A 87 22.96 7.51 -3.66
N GLN A 88 23.92 6.59 -3.58
CA GLN A 88 24.10 5.79 -2.39
C GLN A 88 24.20 6.84 -1.29
N ALA A 89 23.07 7.10 -0.64
CA ALA A 89 23.01 8.04 0.45
C ALA A 89 24.05 7.53 1.43
N GLU A 90 25.04 8.38 1.69
CA GLU A 90 26.04 8.17 2.71
C GLU A 90 25.31 7.62 3.94
N ARG A 91 25.74 6.44 4.42
CA ARG A 91 25.12 5.70 5.52
C ARG A 91 25.06 6.60 6.75
N GLN A 92 24.00 7.39 6.89
CA GLN A 92 23.66 7.99 8.17
C GLN A 92 23.33 6.84 9.11
N SER A 93 23.88 6.90 10.32
CA SER A 93 23.74 5.87 11.34
C SER A 93 22.27 5.69 11.66
N THR A 94 21.71 4.62 11.12
CA THR A 94 20.32 4.23 11.28
C THR A 94 20.00 4.11 12.77
N PRO A 95 18.84 4.58 13.26
CA PRO A 95 18.36 4.15 14.57
C PRO A 95 18.40 2.61 14.57
N PRO A 96 19.04 1.98 15.56
CA PRO A 96 19.24 0.54 15.53
C PRO A 96 17.87 -0.13 15.40
N LEU A 97 17.77 -1.03 14.41
CA LEU A 97 16.59 -1.87 14.27
C LEU A 97 16.31 -2.51 15.64
N PRO A 98 15.05 -2.50 16.11
CA PRO A 98 14.76 -3.10 17.41
C PRO A 98 15.30 -4.53 17.41
N HIS A 99 16.09 -4.89 18.43
CA HIS A 99 16.59 -6.25 18.58
C HIS A 99 15.50 -7.18 19.13
N GLN A 100 14.53 -6.59 19.83
CA GLN A 100 13.39 -7.26 20.43
C GLN A 100 12.15 -6.38 20.37
N VAL A 101 10.98 -7.02 20.34
CA VAL A 101 9.67 -6.37 20.36
C VAL A 101 8.85 -6.99 21.47
N ALA A 102 8.14 -6.16 22.23
CA ALA A 102 7.20 -6.62 23.24
C ALA A 102 5.97 -7.22 22.54
N VAL A 103 5.60 -8.45 22.91
CA VAL A 103 4.54 -9.22 22.27
C VAL A 103 3.54 -9.73 23.29
N LEU A 104 2.27 -9.83 22.88
CA LEU A 104 1.24 -10.56 23.62
C LEU A 104 1.43 -12.06 23.41
N SER A 105 1.73 -12.45 22.17
CA SER A 105 2.05 -13.83 21.79
C SER A 105 2.97 -13.89 20.57
N SER A 106 3.76 -14.97 20.48
CA SER A 106 4.52 -15.28 19.28
C SER A 106 4.71 -16.80 19.10
N SER A 107 5.05 -17.20 17.88
CA SER A 107 5.43 -18.56 17.51
C SER A 107 6.42 -18.50 16.36
N PRO A 108 7.59 -19.17 16.38
CA PRO A 108 8.14 -19.95 17.48
C PRO A 108 8.86 -19.10 18.53
N GLY A 109 8.78 -19.53 19.79
CA GLY A 109 9.60 -19.00 20.89
C GLY A 109 9.14 -17.65 21.43
N ILE A 110 9.24 -17.53 22.76
CA ILE A 110 9.04 -16.30 23.53
C ILE A 110 10.15 -16.27 24.57
N ALA A 111 10.89 -15.16 24.67
CA ALA A 111 11.70 -14.91 25.84
C ALA A 111 10.80 -14.24 26.89
N ASN A 112 10.59 -14.90 28.02
CA ASN A 112 9.90 -14.29 29.15
C ASN A 112 10.86 -13.34 29.85
N SER A 113 10.46 -12.09 30.03
CA SER A 113 11.16 -11.10 30.83
C SER A 113 10.19 -10.48 31.83
N THR A 114 10.73 -9.76 32.81
CA THR A 114 9.93 -8.98 33.75
C THR A 114 10.36 -7.53 33.62
N GLU A 115 9.44 -6.65 33.26
CA GLU A 115 9.66 -5.21 33.33
C GLU A 115 9.15 -4.69 34.67
N ILE A 116 9.76 -3.61 35.16
CA ILE A 116 9.28 -2.91 36.34
C ILE A 116 8.53 -1.67 35.86
N GLU A 117 7.21 -1.72 35.92
CA GLU A 117 6.36 -0.57 35.69
C GLU A 117 6.42 0.33 36.92
N VAL A 118 6.76 1.60 36.74
CA VAL A 118 6.85 2.59 37.81
C VAL A 118 5.74 3.60 37.62
N THR A 119 4.76 3.61 38.51
CA THR A 119 3.62 4.54 38.49
C THR A 119 3.75 5.53 39.64
N LEU A 120 3.68 6.83 39.33
CA LEU A 120 3.55 7.87 40.35
C LEU A 120 2.08 8.00 40.75
N GLN A 121 1.76 7.65 41.99
CA GLN A 121 0.42 7.85 42.54
C GLN A 121 0.13 9.33 42.80
N LYS A 122 -1.15 9.68 42.90
CA LYS A 122 -1.61 11.07 43.11
C LYS A 122 -1.09 11.69 44.41
N ASP A 123 -0.72 10.88 45.40
CA ASP A 123 -0.14 11.30 46.68
C ASP A 123 1.39 11.49 46.63
N GLY A 124 1.99 11.36 45.43
CA GLY A 124 3.43 11.46 45.22
C GLY A 124 4.20 10.17 45.52
N ARG A 125 3.53 9.07 45.93
CA ARG A 125 4.21 7.78 46.12
C ARG A 125 4.56 7.14 44.79
N VAL A 126 5.78 6.66 44.69
CA VAL A 126 6.23 5.85 43.56
C VAL A 126 5.92 4.38 43.88
N VAL A 127 5.02 3.78 43.11
CA VAL A 127 4.74 2.34 43.20
C VAL A 127 5.36 1.65 42.00
N SER A 128 6.24 0.70 42.27
CA SER A 128 6.79 -0.19 41.25
C SER A 128 6.03 -1.52 41.25
N ARG A 129 5.64 -1.98 40.07
CA ARG A 129 5.02 -3.27 39.86
C ARG A 129 5.82 -4.06 38.82
N ALA A 130 6.22 -5.27 39.17
CA ALA A 130 6.75 -6.22 38.21
C ALA A 130 5.62 -6.66 37.26
N VAL A 131 5.74 -6.31 35.98
CA VAL A 131 4.83 -6.73 34.92
C VAL A 131 5.56 -7.74 34.04
N PRO A 132 5.03 -8.98 33.88
CA PRO A 132 5.63 -9.95 32.99
C PRO A 132 5.47 -9.45 31.55
N VAL A 133 6.60 -9.20 30.87
CA VAL A 133 6.62 -8.78 29.46
C VAL A 133 7.29 -9.86 28.63
N LYS A 134 6.61 -10.26 27.56
CA LYS A 134 7.12 -11.25 26.62
C LYS A 134 7.81 -10.53 25.48
N TYR A 135 9.00 -10.98 25.13
CA TYR A 135 9.76 -10.42 24.02
C TYR A 135 9.95 -11.43 22.89
N PHE A 136 9.79 -10.94 21.67
CA PHE A 136 10.21 -11.64 20.47
C PHE A 136 11.52 -11.06 19.95
N SER A 137 12.56 -11.89 19.90
CA SER A 137 13.87 -11.48 19.38
C SER A 137 13.86 -11.47 17.85
N LEU A 138 14.24 -10.34 17.25
CA LEU A 138 14.40 -10.14 15.82
C LEU A 138 15.77 -10.62 15.31
N SER A 139 16.37 -11.59 16.00
CA SER A 139 17.57 -12.28 15.54
C SER A 139 17.33 -12.91 14.16
N ALA A 140 18.37 -13.00 13.34
CA ALA A 140 18.24 -13.51 11.97
C ALA A 140 17.65 -14.93 11.94
N ASN A 141 18.01 -15.76 12.93
CA ASN A 141 17.52 -17.13 13.04
C ASN A 141 16.00 -17.19 13.29
N ASN A 142 15.47 -16.34 14.16
CA ASN A 142 14.04 -16.35 14.50
C ASN A 142 13.15 -15.89 13.35
N ILE A 143 13.58 -14.85 12.63
CA ILE A 143 12.76 -14.24 11.56
C ILE A 143 12.99 -14.89 10.18
N LYS A 144 14.01 -15.74 10.04
CA LYS A 144 14.26 -16.50 8.81
C LYS A 144 13.14 -17.50 8.53
N HIS A 145 12.63 -18.14 9.58
CA HIS A 145 11.57 -19.15 9.48
C HIS A 145 10.17 -18.53 9.56
N ASP A 146 9.15 -19.38 9.49
CA ASP A 146 7.77 -18.97 9.69
C ASP A 146 7.58 -18.49 11.11
N PHE A 147 6.90 -17.37 11.26
CA PHE A 147 6.55 -16.87 12.58
C PHE A 147 5.22 -16.13 12.60
N ARG A 148 4.61 -16.09 13.77
CA ARG A 148 3.52 -15.20 14.12
C ARG A 148 3.98 -14.34 15.28
N LEU A 149 3.70 -13.05 15.19
CA LEU A 149 3.96 -12.06 16.22
C LEU A 149 2.69 -11.24 16.40
N GLU A 150 2.25 -11.12 17.64
CA GLU A 150 1.05 -10.36 18.01
C GLU A 150 1.42 -9.40 19.12
N THR A 151 1.25 -8.10 18.86
CA THR A 151 1.38 -7.02 19.83
C THR A 151 0.01 -6.43 20.11
N GLU A 152 -0.07 -5.50 21.06
CA GLU A 152 -1.28 -4.72 21.29
C GLU A 152 -1.69 -3.87 20.07
N ARG A 153 -0.71 -3.48 19.24
CA ARG A 153 -0.93 -2.57 18.12
C ARG A 153 -1.07 -3.28 16.78
N TYR A 154 -0.38 -4.37 16.54
CA TYR A 154 -0.36 -5.00 15.23
C TYR A 154 -0.04 -6.49 15.30
N ARG A 155 -0.38 -7.20 14.23
CA ARG A 155 -0.07 -8.61 14.05
C ARG A 155 0.81 -8.78 12.82
N ILE A 156 1.85 -9.58 12.91
CA ILE A 156 2.70 -9.98 11.79
C ILE A 156 2.63 -11.50 11.67
N VAL A 157 2.36 -11.98 10.48
CA VAL A 157 2.49 -13.40 10.15
C VAL A 157 3.46 -13.49 8.99
N LYS A 158 4.55 -14.24 9.17
CA LYS A 158 5.46 -14.62 8.10
C LYS A 158 5.29 -16.10 7.85
N ARG A 159 5.03 -16.45 6.59
CA ARG A 159 5.01 -17.83 6.11
C ARG A 159 5.67 -17.92 4.75
N GLU A 160 6.15 -19.10 4.39
CA GLU A 160 6.42 -19.41 2.99
C GLU A 160 5.11 -19.78 2.28
N ASP A 161 4.87 -19.18 1.12
CA ASP A 161 3.83 -19.64 0.20
C ASP A 161 4.06 -21.09 -0.23
N ILE A 162 2.96 -21.80 -0.53
CA ILE A 162 3.03 -23.12 -1.15
C ILE A 162 3.88 -23.07 -2.42
N LEU A 163 4.68 -24.12 -2.65
CA LEU A 163 5.68 -24.15 -3.72
C LEU A 163 5.11 -23.74 -5.10
N PHE A 164 3.93 -24.25 -5.44
CA PHE A 164 3.29 -23.95 -6.73
C PHE A 164 2.88 -22.48 -6.86
N GLY A 165 2.28 -21.92 -5.80
CA GLY A 165 1.95 -20.50 -5.72
C GLY A 165 3.20 -19.62 -5.83
N ARG A 166 4.30 -20.04 -5.19
CA ARG A 166 5.60 -19.35 -5.28
C ARG A 166 6.15 -19.34 -6.72
N ILE A 167 6.11 -20.48 -7.43
CA ILE A 167 6.60 -20.57 -8.81
C ILE A 167 5.78 -19.69 -9.75
N ILE A 168 4.45 -19.84 -9.75
CA ILE A 168 3.54 -19.01 -10.57
C ILE A 168 3.74 -17.54 -10.23
N GLY A 169 3.77 -17.24 -8.94
CA GLY A 169 4.02 -15.91 -8.40
C GLY A 169 5.28 -15.26 -8.97
N HIS A 170 6.39 -15.99 -8.96
CA HIS A 170 7.65 -15.47 -9.48
C HIS A 170 7.62 -15.24 -10.99
N VAL A 171 7.04 -16.14 -11.77
CA VAL A 171 6.89 -15.97 -13.22
C VAL A 171 5.99 -14.76 -13.53
N ALA A 172 4.85 -14.67 -12.86
CA ALA A 172 3.90 -13.56 -13.03
C ALA A 172 4.47 -12.21 -12.55
N SER A 173 5.46 -12.20 -11.64
CA SER A 173 6.14 -10.98 -11.18
C SER A 173 7.21 -10.46 -12.15
N VAL A 174 7.61 -11.22 -13.18
CA VAL A 174 8.67 -10.83 -14.14
C VAL A 174 8.40 -9.48 -14.81
N PRO A 175 7.18 -9.16 -15.29
CA PRO A 175 6.90 -7.85 -15.88
C PRO A 175 7.17 -6.69 -14.92
N THR A 176 6.76 -6.82 -13.66
CA THR A 176 6.97 -5.77 -12.64
C THR A 176 8.46 -5.63 -12.28
N LYS A 177 9.19 -6.75 -12.16
CA LYS A 177 10.65 -6.74 -11.96
C LYS A 177 11.38 -6.05 -13.10
N LEU A 178 10.95 -6.31 -14.33
CA LEU A 178 11.50 -5.69 -15.54
C LEU A 178 11.18 -4.19 -15.58
N PHE A 179 9.94 -3.81 -15.26
CA PHE A 179 9.50 -2.41 -15.22
C PHE A 179 10.34 -1.55 -14.25
N PHE A 180 10.65 -2.06 -13.06
CA PHE A 180 11.50 -1.37 -12.08
C PHE A 180 13.00 -1.66 -12.22
N TRP A 181 13.36 -2.57 -13.13
CA TRP A 181 14.70 -3.14 -13.26
C TRP A 181 15.31 -3.52 -11.89
N ASP A 182 14.53 -4.23 -11.07
CA ASP A 182 14.91 -4.61 -9.72
C ASP A 182 14.31 -5.98 -9.35
N GLY A 183 15.18 -6.97 -9.18
CA GLY A 183 14.80 -8.34 -8.85
C GLY A 183 14.17 -8.49 -7.48
N ARG A 184 14.30 -7.50 -6.57
CA ARG A 184 13.72 -7.53 -5.21
C ARG A 184 12.20 -7.34 -5.18
N VAL A 185 11.63 -6.75 -6.24
CA VAL A 185 10.18 -6.56 -6.36
C VAL A 185 9.52 -7.92 -6.56
N GLY A 186 8.61 -8.29 -5.66
CA GLY A 186 8.00 -9.63 -5.64
C GLY A 186 8.98 -10.79 -5.41
N ALA A 187 10.17 -10.55 -4.84
CA ALA A 187 11.12 -11.63 -4.50
C ALA A 187 10.72 -12.39 -3.22
N GLY A 188 9.97 -11.75 -2.35
CA GLY A 188 9.81 -12.11 -0.95
C GLY A 188 10.79 -11.32 -0.06
N LEU A 189 10.32 -10.91 1.11
CA LEU A 189 11.12 -10.22 2.12
C LEU A 189 12.10 -11.21 2.76
N ASP A 190 13.36 -10.80 2.83
CA ASP A 190 14.38 -11.48 3.61
C ASP A 190 14.37 -11.00 5.08
N THR A 191 15.35 -11.43 5.87
CA THR A 191 15.49 -11.02 7.27
C THR A 191 15.67 -9.50 7.44
N THR A 192 16.28 -8.83 6.47
CA THR A 192 16.47 -7.38 6.49
C THR A 192 15.15 -6.68 6.22
N GLY A 193 14.43 -7.08 5.17
CA GLY A 193 13.11 -6.55 4.83
C GLY A 193 12.10 -6.72 5.96
N VAL A 194 12.08 -7.88 6.63
CA VAL A 194 11.23 -8.12 7.81
C VAL A 194 11.56 -7.14 8.93
N ARG A 195 12.85 -6.92 9.25
CA ARG A 195 13.24 -5.96 10.29
C ARG A 195 12.88 -4.53 9.93
N GLU A 196 12.96 -4.15 8.66
CA GLU A 196 12.55 -2.84 8.18
C GLU A 196 11.06 -2.61 8.41
N VAL A 197 10.21 -3.60 8.08
CA VAL A 197 8.76 -3.54 8.36
C VAL A 197 8.49 -3.41 9.85
N VAL A 198 9.14 -4.22 10.69
CA VAL A 198 8.95 -4.12 12.15
C VAL A 198 9.45 -2.77 12.68
N SER A 199 10.56 -2.25 12.15
CA SER A 199 11.06 -0.92 12.50
C SER A 199 10.09 0.20 12.12
N MET A 200 9.41 0.10 10.97
CA MET A 200 8.36 1.06 10.59
C MET A 200 7.20 1.03 11.58
N LEU A 201 6.71 -0.17 11.92
CA LEU A 201 5.63 -0.36 12.88
C LEU A 201 6.01 0.09 14.30
N GLU A 202 7.26 -0.11 14.70
CA GLU A 202 7.76 0.31 16.01
C GLU A 202 8.05 1.81 16.11
N ARG A 203 8.52 2.45 15.05
CA ARG A 203 8.76 3.90 15.03
C ARG A 203 7.46 4.70 14.94
N ASP A 204 6.49 4.22 14.17
CA ASP A 204 5.22 4.89 13.98
C ASP A 204 4.16 4.34 14.95
N LYS A 205 3.91 5.08 16.03
CA LYS A 205 2.97 4.67 17.09
C LYS A 205 1.51 4.77 16.66
N ASP A 206 1.21 5.51 15.60
CA ASP A 206 -0.16 5.67 15.09
C ASP A 206 -0.66 4.43 14.33
N ILE A 207 0.25 3.54 13.91
CA ILE A 207 -0.14 2.30 13.23
C ILE A 207 -0.70 1.31 14.26
N HIS A 208 -1.99 1.05 14.17
CA HIS A 208 -2.71 0.14 15.05
C HIS A 208 -3.80 -0.65 14.32
N GLY A 209 -3.99 -1.89 14.74
CA GLY A 209 -4.95 -2.83 14.19
C GLY A 209 -4.67 -3.31 12.77
N VAL A 210 -3.40 -3.28 12.34
CA VAL A 210 -2.98 -3.84 11.05
C VAL A 210 -2.56 -5.31 11.21
N MET A 211 -2.97 -6.13 10.25
CA MET A 211 -2.40 -7.47 10.02
C MET A 211 -1.39 -7.35 8.88
N VAL A 212 -0.14 -7.73 9.12
CA VAL A 212 0.90 -7.75 8.10
C VAL A 212 1.24 -9.19 7.75
N ARG A 213 0.97 -9.58 6.51
CA ARG A 213 1.31 -10.89 5.96
C ARG A 213 2.56 -10.78 5.13
N ILE A 214 3.62 -11.45 5.55
CA ILE A 214 4.91 -11.44 4.88
C ILE A 214 5.06 -12.73 4.09
N ASN A 215 5.35 -12.60 2.80
CA ASN A 215 5.63 -13.68 1.85
C ASN A 215 4.52 -14.70 1.62
N HIS A 216 3.30 -14.37 2.05
CA HIS A 216 2.14 -15.20 1.82
C HIS A 216 0.84 -14.38 1.84
N ALA A 217 -0.20 -14.97 1.26
CA ALA A 217 -1.59 -14.55 1.42
C ALA A 217 -2.39 -15.65 2.11
N ASP A 218 -3.52 -15.32 2.73
CA ASP A 218 -4.39 -16.29 3.40
C ASP A 218 -5.84 -15.87 3.25
N PRO A 219 -6.40 -15.99 2.03
CA PRO A 219 -7.74 -15.49 1.73
C PRO A 219 -8.81 -16.16 2.61
N ILE A 220 -8.58 -17.40 3.04
CA ILE A 220 -9.51 -18.13 3.91
C ILE A 220 -9.46 -17.56 5.34
N GLY A 221 -8.26 -17.43 5.91
CA GLY A 221 -8.09 -16.85 7.24
C GLY A 221 -8.55 -15.39 7.31
N ASP A 222 -8.28 -14.60 6.28
CA ASP A 222 -8.72 -13.19 6.22
C ASP A 222 -10.22 -13.05 5.92
N CYS A 223 -10.84 -13.99 5.20
CA CYS A 223 -12.31 -14.10 5.17
C CYS A 223 -12.87 -14.38 6.57
N GLY A 224 -12.26 -15.30 7.32
CA GLY A 224 -12.64 -15.58 8.71
C GLY A 224 -12.54 -14.33 9.60
N ARG A 225 -11.48 -13.52 9.41
CA ARG A 225 -11.28 -12.27 10.15
C ARG A 225 -12.34 -11.22 9.91
N LEU A 226 -12.97 -11.18 8.73
CA LEU A 226 -14.13 -10.31 8.50
C LEU A 226 -15.20 -10.51 9.58
N PHE A 227 -15.39 -11.74 10.06
CA PHE A 227 -16.46 -12.08 10.98
C PHE A 227 -16.01 -12.22 12.44
N THR A 228 -14.72 -12.43 12.68
CA THR A 228 -14.18 -12.78 14.00
C THR A 228 -13.29 -11.71 14.61
N ASP A 229 -12.71 -10.82 13.81
CA ASP A 229 -11.76 -9.81 14.27
C ASP A 229 -12.51 -8.56 14.79
N PRO A 230 -12.48 -8.25 16.10
CA PRO A 230 -13.29 -7.17 16.66
C PRO A 230 -13.03 -5.81 16.00
N GLN A 231 -11.79 -5.54 15.58
CA GLN A 231 -11.43 -4.28 14.93
C GLN A 231 -12.06 -4.15 13.53
N VAL A 232 -12.21 -5.27 12.82
CA VAL A 232 -12.87 -5.30 11.50
C VAL A 232 -14.38 -5.26 11.67
N VAL A 233 -14.93 -6.06 12.60
CA VAL A 233 -16.36 -6.14 12.89
C VAL A 233 -16.92 -4.79 13.32
N ASN A 234 -16.23 -4.07 14.21
CA ASN A 234 -16.70 -2.79 14.74
C ASN A 234 -16.66 -1.66 13.72
N ARG A 235 -15.78 -1.74 12.71
CA ARG A 235 -15.61 -0.70 11.68
C ARG A 235 -16.49 -0.91 10.46
N ASN A 236 -16.91 -2.15 10.19
CA ASN A 236 -17.59 -2.51 8.95
C ASN A 236 -18.89 -3.30 9.22
N PRO A 237 -20.06 -2.82 8.75
CA PRO A 237 -21.33 -3.50 8.97
C PRO A 237 -21.35 -4.87 8.27
N LEU A 238 -22.20 -5.78 8.73
CA LEU A 238 -22.26 -7.16 8.21
C LEU A 238 -22.43 -7.22 6.69
N LEU A 239 -23.34 -6.43 6.13
CA LEU A 239 -23.60 -6.39 4.69
C LEU A 239 -22.34 -6.02 3.88
N VAL A 240 -21.58 -5.02 4.33
CA VAL A 240 -20.32 -4.60 3.70
C VAL A 240 -19.28 -5.72 3.74
N ARG A 241 -19.17 -6.41 4.88
CA ARG A 241 -18.22 -7.52 5.02
C ARG A 241 -18.51 -8.67 4.06
N VAL A 242 -19.78 -8.97 3.84
CA VAL A 242 -20.21 -10.01 2.88
C VAL A 242 -20.05 -9.53 1.43
N VAL A 243 -20.59 -8.37 1.08
CA VAL A 243 -20.69 -7.90 -0.31
C VAL A 243 -19.38 -7.33 -0.84
N LEU A 244 -18.63 -6.60 -0.01
CA LEU A 244 -17.34 -6.01 -0.39
C LEU A 244 -16.18 -6.82 0.16
N GLY A 245 -16.23 -7.18 1.45
CA GLY A 245 -15.10 -7.84 2.14
C GLY A 245 -14.73 -9.19 1.53
N VAL A 246 -15.67 -10.13 1.43
CA VAL A 246 -15.36 -11.49 0.92
C VAL A 246 -14.80 -11.44 -0.51
N PRO A 247 -15.40 -10.70 -1.48
CA PRO A 247 -14.82 -10.60 -2.81
C PRO A 247 -13.45 -9.91 -2.83
N THR A 248 -13.24 -8.83 -2.05
CA THR A 248 -11.94 -8.14 -2.05
C THR A 248 -10.83 -8.99 -1.44
N VAL A 249 -11.14 -9.80 -0.41
CA VAL A 249 -10.19 -10.77 0.14
C VAL A 249 -9.85 -11.84 -0.90
N ILE A 250 -10.86 -12.54 -1.43
CA ILE A 250 -10.63 -13.66 -2.37
C ILE A 250 -9.89 -13.19 -3.62
N LEU A 251 -10.34 -12.10 -4.25
CA LEU A 251 -9.75 -11.59 -5.48
C LEU A 251 -8.44 -10.85 -5.19
N GLY A 252 -8.43 -9.91 -4.25
CA GLY A 252 -7.27 -9.07 -3.96
C GLY A 252 -6.08 -9.86 -3.47
N GLU A 253 -6.27 -10.69 -2.44
CA GLU A 253 -5.20 -11.52 -1.90
C GLU A 253 -4.81 -12.66 -2.85
N GLY A 254 -5.79 -13.23 -3.59
CA GLY A 254 -5.51 -14.21 -4.64
C GLY A 254 -4.65 -13.64 -5.77
N PHE A 255 -4.96 -12.43 -6.25
CA PHE A 255 -4.15 -11.73 -7.26
C PHE A 255 -2.78 -11.33 -6.70
N SER A 256 -2.72 -10.89 -5.45
CA SER A 256 -1.47 -10.56 -4.75
C SER A 256 -0.54 -11.77 -4.69
N ALA A 257 -1.04 -12.93 -4.25
CA ALA A 257 -0.27 -14.18 -4.25
C ALA A 257 0.18 -14.59 -5.66
N MET A 258 -0.74 -14.58 -6.62
CA MET A 258 -0.46 -14.99 -8.00
C MET A 258 0.56 -14.07 -8.69
N ARG A 259 0.63 -12.79 -8.35
CA ARG A 259 1.59 -11.84 -8.96
C ARG A 259 2.78 -11.49 -8.07
N ARG A 260 2.80 -12.00 -6.84
CA ARG A 260 3.69 -11.54 -5.75
C ARG A 260 3.69 -10.02 -5.62
N GLY A 261 2.50 -9.44 -5.75
CA GLY A 261 2.30 -8.00 -5.65
C GLY A 261 1.94 -7.62 -4.22
N ASP A 262 2.55 -6.56 -3.71
CA ASP A 262 2.17 -5.98 -2.42
C ASP A 262 0.75 -5.38 -2.52
N TYR A 263 -0.01 -5.50 -1.43
CA TYR A 263 -1.43 -5.16 -1.44
C TYR A 263 -1.96 -4.85 -0.04
N TYR A 264 -2.65 -3.72 0.10
CA TYR A 264 -3.45 -3.41 1.28
C TYR A 264 -4.96 -3.63 1.03
N ASN A 265 -5.58 -4.45 1.88
CA ASN A 265 -7.02 -4.62 1.95
C ASN A 265 -7.61 -3.74 3.07
N PRO A 266 -8.32 -2.65 2.75
CA PRO A 266 -8.88 -1.76 3.75
C PRO A 266 -10.03 -2.39 4.55
N ILE A 267 -10.73 -3.40 4.04
CA ILE A 267 -11.86 -4.01 4.74
C ILE A 267 -11.38 -4.95 5.85
N THR A 268 -10.28 -5.68 5.64
CA THR A 268 -9.67 -6.57 6.65
C THR A 268 -8.54 -5.94 7.44
N ASN A 269 -8.12 -4.71 7.10
CA ASN A 269 -6.91 -4.07 7.60
C ASN A 269 -5.65 -4.97 7.42
N THR A 270 -5.57 -5.70 6.29
CA THR A 270 -4.44 -6.57 5.97
C THR A 270 -3.51 -5.88 4.98
N ALA A 271 -2.21 -5.82 5.28
CA ALA A 271 -1.14 -5.55 4.32
C ALA A 271 -0.44 -6.87 3.96
N VAL A 272 -0.47 -7.25 2.69
CA VAL A 272 0.25 -8.40 2.13
C VAL A 272 1.52 -7.90 1.47
N LEU A 273 2.68 -8.41 1.89
CA LEU A 273 4.00 -7.93 1.50
C LEU A 273 4.82 -9.04 0.83
N TYR A 274 5.28 -8.76 -0.38
CA TYR A 274 6.11 -9.64 -1.21
C TYR A 274 7.36 -8.95 -1.73
N SER A 275 7.45 -7.62 -1.78
CA SER A 275 8.63 -6.92 -2.27
C SER A 275 9.62 -6.64 -1.16
N ASN A 276 10.88 -7.04 -1.38
CA ASN A 276 11.97 -6.68 -0.46
C ASN A 276 12.49 -5.26 -0.75
N VAL A 277 11.58 -4.30 -0.72
CA VAL A 277 11.82 -2.88 -0.98
C VAL A 277 11.10 -2.07 0.11
N PRO A 278 11.83 -1.48 1.07
CA PRO A 278 11.24 -0.76 2.20
C PRO A 278 10.17 0.25 1.81
N CYS A 279 10.39 0.99 0.72
CA CYS A 279 9.43 1.97 0.22
C CYS A 279 8.08 1.39 -0.22
N VAL A 280 8.05 0.14 -0.70
CA VAL A 280 6.80 -0.53 -1.10
C VAL A 280 6.03 -0.97 0.15
N ALA A 281 6.71 -1.56 1.14
CA ALA A 281 6.06 -1.87 2.41
C ALA A 281 5.55 -0.62 3.14
N ALA A 282 6.31 0.48 3.10
CA ALA A 282 5.90 1.77 3.63
C ALA A 282 4.66 2.32 2.88
N HIS A 283 4.53 2.07 1.57
CA HIS A 283 3.33 2.45 0.81
C HIS A 283 2.07 1.72 1.29
N GLU A 284 2.15 0.40 1.47
CA GLU A 284 1.01 -0.39 1.98
C GLU A 284 0.62 0.01 3.42
N LEU A 285 1.60 0.28 4.28
CA LEU A 285 1.36 0.84 5.63
C LEU A 285 0.83 2.29 5.57
N GLY A 286 1.20 3.04 4.52
CA GLY A 286 0.66 4.36 4.24
C GLY A 286 -0.82 4.33 3.92
N HIS A 287 -1.28 3.35 3.12
CA HIS A 287 -2.71 3.11 2.92
C HIS A 287 -3.42 2.84 4.24
N HIS A 288 -2.85 1.98 5.10
CA HIS A 288 -3.44 1.73 6.41
C HIS A 288 -3.63 3.02 7.21
N LYS A 289 -2.59 3.84 7.36
CA LYS A 289 -2.70 5.13 8.08
C LYS A 289 -3.76 6.05 7.48
N ASP A 290 -3.87 6.10 6.15
CA ASP A 290 -4.86 6.95 5.49
C ASP A 290 -6.29 6.50 5.77
N PHE A 291 -6.56 5.19 5.67
CA PHE A 291 -7.89 4.62 5.95
C PHE A 291 -8.31 4.80 7.41
N LYS A 292 -7.36 4.78 8.37
CA LYS A 292 -7.66 4.99 9.80
C LYS A 292 -8.13 6.40 10.15
N ARG A 293 -8.02 7.37 9.24
CA ARG A 293 -8.60 8.71 9.41
C ARG A 293 -10.13 8.70 9.42
N PHE A 294 -10.74 7.65 8.88
CA PHE A 294 -12.19 7.52 8.77
C PHE A 294 -12.74 6.55 9.83
N LYS A 295 -14.00 6.77 10.24
CA LYS A 295 -14.71 5.89 11.19
C LYS A 295 -15.00 4.50 10.61
N THR A 296 -15.27 4.43 9.31
CA THR A 296 -15.58 3.19 8.58
C THR A 296 -14.71 3.08 7.34
N ASP A 297 -14.25 1.88 6.98
CA ASP A 297 -13.32 1.69 5.88
C ASP A 297 -14.02 1.66 4.50
N TRP A 298 -15.29 1.26 4.47
CA TRP A 298 -15.98 0.87 3.23
C TRP A 298 -16.35 2.02 2.30
N ILE A 299 -16.81 3.17 2.81
CA ILE A 299 -17.19 4.31 1.95
C ILE A 299 -15.96 4.76 1.16
N TYR A 300 -14.86 4.97 1.88
CA TYR A 300 -13.61 5.36 1.26
C TYR A 300 -13.12 4.28 0.30
N SER A 301 -13.21 2.99 0.67
CA SER A 301 -12.84 1.85 -0.18
C SER A 301 -13.62 1.78 -1.49
N VAL A 302 -14.91 2.13 -1.50
CA VAL A 302 -15.72 2.16 -2.72
C VAL A 302 -15.30 3.32 -3.62
N LEU A 303 -15.09 4.50 -3.04
CA LEU A 303 -14.63 5.68 -3.77
C LEU A 303 -13.25 5.46 -4.41
N THR A 304 -12.37 4.67 -3.77
CA THR A 304 -11.05 4.32 -4.34
C THR A 304 -11.13 3.39 -5.55
N LYS A 305 -12.32 2.95 -5.98
CA LYS A 305 -12.49 2.13 -7.20
C LYS A 305 -13.01 2.93 -8.40
N ILE A 306 -13.40 4.19 -8.21
CA ILE A 306 -13.96 5.04 -9.26
C ILE A 306 -12.83 5.84 -9.93
N PRO A 307 -12.62 5.77 -11.26
CA PRO A 307 -11.73 6.68 -11.96
C PRO A 307 -12.29 8.12 -12.00
N PRO A 308 -11.48 9.17 -11.76
CA PRO A 308 -10.06 9.17 -11.38
C PRO A 308 -9.83 9.19 -9.86
N ALA A 309 -10.88 9.04 -9.04
CA ALA A 309 -10.81 9.15 -7.58
C ALA A 309 -9.79 8.19 -6.94
N PHE A 310 -9.51 7.03 -7.55
CA PHE A 310 -8.48 6.11 -7.07
C PHE A 310 -7.05 6.70 -7.06
N LEU A 311 -6.78 7.80 -7.76
CA LEU A 311 -5.47 8.45 -7.72
C LEU A 311 -5.16 9.10 -6.36
N TYR A 312 -6.18 9.63 -5.68
CA TYR A 312 -6.00 10.28 -4.38
C TYR A 312 -5.40 9.36 -3.30
N PRO A 313 -5.98 8.17 -3.01
CA PRO A 313 -5.42 7.25 -2.00
C PRO A 313 -4.01 6.76 -2.36
N GLU A 314 -3.70 6.53 -3.65
CA GLU A 314 -2.35 6.12 -4.08
C GLU A 314 -1.31 7.22 -3.83
N TRP A 315 -1.65 8.47 -4.17
CA TRP A 315 -0.79 9.62 -3.87
C TRP A 315 -0.63 9.82 -2.37
N ARG A 316 -1.73 9.71 -1.60
CA ARG A 316 -1.74 9.94 -0.16
C ARG A 316 -0.92 8.90 0.59
N ALA A 317 -1.05 7.62 0.24
CA ALA A 317 -0.22 6.54 0.77
C ALA A 317 1.26 6.76 0.45
N SER A 318 1.57 7.15 -0.79
CA SER A 318 2.94 7.47 -1.20
C SER A 318 3.53 8.64 -0.40
N ALA A 319 2.73 9.68 -0.15
CA ALA A 319 3.14 10.85 0.63
C ALA A 319 3.42 10.48 2.09
N ILE A 320 2.54 9.66 2.72
CA ILE A 320 2.71 9.14 4.08
C ILE A 320 3.98 8.27 4.17
N ALA A 321 4.17 7.37 3.19
CA ALA A 321 5.36 6.54 3.10
C ALA A 321 6.64 7.38 3.14
N LYS A 322 6.71 8.43 2.31
CA LYS A 322 7.85 9.35 2.25
C LYS A 322 8.06 10.15 3.53
N SER A 323 7.00 10.70 4.11
CA SER A 323 7.12 11.69 5.19
C SER A 323 7.27 11.07 6.58
N SER A 324 6.72 9.87 6.79
CA SER A 324 6.60 9.30 8.16
C SER A 324 7.20 7.91 8.33
N LEU A 325 7.27 7.09 7.27
CA LEU A 325 7.65 5.69 7.40
C LEU A 325 9.06 5.42 6.91
N LEU A 326 9.45 6.04 5.80
CA LEU A 326 10.79 5.92 5.25
C LEU A 326 11.78 6.75 6.06
N ARG A 327 12.95 6.15 6.26
CA ARG A 327 14.11 6.90 6.75
C ARG A 327 14.66 7.82 5.66
N GLU A 328 15.46 8.80 6.07
CA GLU A 328 16.11 9.74 5.17
C GLU A 328 16.96 9.02 4.11
N ASP A 329 17.76 8.02 4.51
CA ASP A 329 18.57 7.17 3.62
C ASP A 329 17.74 6.30 2.66
N GLN A 330 16.44 6.17 2.90
CA GLN A 330 15.50 5.40 2.07
C GLN A 330 14.63 6.27 1.17
N GLN A 331 14.59 7.61 1.36
CA GLN A 331 13.68 8.47 0.61
C GLN A 331 13.95 8.50 -0.89
N TRP A 332 15.16 8.15 -1.35
CA TRP A 332 15.45 8.01 -2.78
C TRP A 332 14.56 6.94 -3.45
N GLN A 333 14.14 5.92 -2.69
CA GLN A 333 13.27 4.85 -3.17
C GLN A 333 11.89 5.39 -3.58
N PHE A 334 11.39 6.44 -2.93
CA PHE A 334 10.13 7.09 -3.34
C PHE A 334 10.16 7.49 -4.82
N LYS A 335 11.28 8.09 -5.27
CA LYS A 335 11.45 8.51 -6.67
C LYS A 335 11.62 7.33 -7.61
N ARG A 336 12.26 6.25 -7.16
CA ARG A 336 12.52 5.06 -7.98
C ARG A 336 11.29 4.17 -8.17
N TYR A 337 10.49 3.98 -7.13
CA TYR A 337 9.38 3.01 -7.15
C TYR A 337 8.01 3.68 -7.17
N LEU A 338 7.73 4.60 -6.24
CA LEU A 338 6.36 5.13 -6.08
C LEU A 338 5.99 6.15 -7.16
N ILE A 339 6.91 7.00 -7.62
CA ILE A 339 6.61 7.94 -8.72
C ILE A 339 6.28 7.19 -10.03
N PRO A 340 7.09 6.22 -10.51
CA PRO A 340 6.74 5.46 -11.71
C PRO A 340 5.47 4.63 -11.54
N ALA A 341 5.27 3.99 -10.38
CA ALA A 341 4.02 3.28 -10.09
C ALA A 341 2.81 4.22 -10.20
N PHE A 342 2.88 5.39 -9.55
CA PHE A 342 1.84 6.40 -9.61
C PHE A 342 1.56 6.88 -11.03
N ALA A 343 2.59 7.05 -11.86
CA ALA A 343 2.41 7.38 -13.27
C ALA A 343 1.56 6.32 -14.01
N THR A 344 1.75 5.03 -13.73
CA THR A 344 0.90 3.97 -14.34
C THR A 344 -0.56 4.10 -13.95
N TYR A 345 -0.84 4.51 -12.71
CA TYR A 345 -2.20 4.78 -12.24
C TYR A 345 -2.83 5.99 -12.94
N VAL A 346 -2.07 7.08 -13.11
CA VAL A 346 -2.52 8.25 -13.87
C VAL A 346 -2.87 7.87 -15.32
N LEU A 347 -2.01 7.10 -15.99
CA LEU A 347 -2.28 6.61 -17.35
C LEU A 347 -3.58 5.80 -17.41
N ALA A 348 -3.78 4.87 -16.46
CA ALA A 348 -4.98 4.05 -16.39
C ALA A 348 -6.23 4.89 -16.15
N ALA A 349 -6.16 5.90 -15.27
CA ALA A 349 -7.26 6.81 -15.00
C ALA A 349 -7.67 7.58 -16.26
N ILE A 350 -6.70 8.09 -17.02
CA ILE A 350 -7.01 8.85 -18.24
C ILE A 350 -7.59 7.94 -19.32
N ALA A 351 -7.06 6.73 -19.49
CA ALA A 351 -7.62 5.74 -20.41
C ALA A 351 -9.08 5.40 -20.04
N ALA A 352 -9.37 5.23 -18.75
CA ALA A 352 -10.72 4.97 -18.27
C ALA A 352 -11.67 6.15 -18.52
N VAL A 353 -11.25 7.38 -18.21
CA VAL A 353 -12.05 8.60 -18.47
C VAL A 353 -12.30 8.78 -19.96
N LYS A 354 -11.29 8.59 -20.82
CA LYS A 354 -11.44 8.64 -22.28
C LYS A 354 -12.49 7.62 -22.75
N ARG A 355 -12.43 6.39 -22.24
CA ARG A 355 -13.40 5.34 -22.59
C ARG A 355 -14.82 5.70 -22.15
N ILE A 356 -15.00 6.29 -20.97
CA ILE A 356 -16.32 6.70 -20.48
C ILE A 356 -16.90 7.83 -21.33
N LEU A 357 -16.09 8.85 -21.65
CA LEU A 357 -16.54 10.04 -22.36
C LEU A 357 -16.73 9.81 -23.88
N PHE A 358 -15.85 9.02 -24.49
CA PHE A 358 -15.79 8.88 -25.96
C PHE A 358 -16.10 7.48 -26.48
N GLY A 359 -16.19 6.47 -25.62
CA GLY A 359 -16.34 5.07 -26.04
C GLY A 359 -17.60 4.80 -26.87
N LYS A 360 -18.72 5.46 -26.57
CA LYS A 360 -19.95 5.33 -27.37
C LYS A 360 -19.78 5.85 -28.81
N LYS A 361 -19.12 7.00 -28.98
CA LYS A 361 -18.87 7.59 -30.30
C LYS A 361 -17.94 6.71 -31.14
N GLU A 362 -16.89 6.17 -30.53
CA GLU A 362 -15.96 5.25 -31.20
C GLU A 362 -16.66 3.94 -31.60
N GLU A 363 -17.55 3.43 -30.75
CA GLU A 363 -18.34 2.23 -31.05
C GLU A 363 -19.35 2.47 -32.18
N GLU A 364 -20.06 3.60 -32.18
CA GLU A 364 -20.98 4.00 -33.24
C GLU A 364 -20.26 4.18 -34.58
N ALA A 365 -19.13 4.89 -34.59
CA ALA A 365 -18.31 5.06 -35.78
C ALA A 365 -17.81 3.70 -36.32
N SER A 366 -17.38 2.79 -35.43
CA SER A 366 -16.95 1.44 -35.80
C SER A 366 -18.10 0.61 -36.37
N ARG A 367 -19.30 0.70 -35.78
CA ARG A 367 -20.53 0.04 -36.29
C ARG A 367 -20.93 0.58 -37.67
N GLN A 368 -20.87 1.89 -37.87
CA GLN A 368 -21.15 2.52 -39.17
C GLN A 368 -20.11 2.11 -40.24
N GLN A 369 -18.83 2.10 -39.89
CA GLN A 369 -17.78 1.67 -40.82
C GLN A 369 -17.95 0.19 -41.20
N PHE A 370 -18.32 -0.67 -40.25
CA PHE A 370 -18.57 -2.08 -40.51
C PHE A 370 -19.80 -2.32 -41.37
N SER A 371 -20.90 -1.58 -41.14
CA SER A 371 -22.10 -1.67 -41.97
C SER A 371 -21.82 -1.21 -43.42
N HIS A 372 -21.03 -0.14 -43.60
CA HIS A 372 -20.57 0.30 -44.91
C HIS A 372 -19.72 -0.77 -45.62
N ARG A 373 -18.78 -1.42 -44.92
CA ARG A 373 -17.97 -2.51 -45.49
C ARG A 373 -18.82 -3.71 -45.92
N ARG A 374 -19.79 -4.14 -45.09
CA ARG A 374 -20.72 -5.22 -45.46
C ARG A 374 -21.56 -4.86 -46.68
N ARG A 375 -22.06 -3.62 -46.76
CA ARG A 375 -22.87 -3.16 -47.89
C ARG A 375 -22.06 -3.13 -49.19
N ARG A 376 -20.80 -2.68 -49.15
CA ARG A 376 -19.89 -2.75 -50.32
C ARG A 376 -19.64 -4.20 -50.75
N ALA A 377 -19.27 -5.08 -49.82
CA ALA A 377 -19.02 -6.48 -50.13
C ALA A 377 -20.26 -7.19 -50.71
N TYR A 378 -21.46 -6.85 -50.23
CA TYR A 378 -22.71 -7.34 -50.80
C TYR A 378 -22.91 -6.84 -52.24
N ASN A 379 -22.77 -5.54 -52.47
CA ASN A 379 -22.92 -4.95 -53.80
C ASN A 379 -21.91 -5.52 -54.81
N ASP A 380 -20.67 -5.76 -54.39
CA ASP A 380 -19.64 -6.35 -55.25
C ASP A 380 -19.99 -7.80 -55.63
N ARG A 381 -20.56 -8.59 -54.71
CA ARG A 381 -21.07 -9.95 -55.03
C ARG A 381 -22.22 -9.91 -56.04
N VAL A 382 -23.19 -9.01 -55.85
CA VAL A 382 -24.33 -8.85 -56.77
C VAL A 382 -23.84 -8.46 -58.17
N ARG A 383 -22.91 -7.50 -58.26
CA ARG A 383 -22.30 -7.07 -59.52
C ARG A 383 -21.55 -8.22 -60.21
N ASN A 384 -20.80 -9.04 -59.47
CA ASN A 384 -20.09 -10.19 -60.06
C ASN A 384 -21.02 -11.29 -60.55
N LEU A 385 -22.20 -11.46 -59.94
CA LEU A 385 -23.22 -12.40 -60.42
C LEU A 385 -23.86 -11.91 -61.72
N SER A 386 -24.14 -10.61 -61.86
CA SER A 386 -24.72 -10.06 -63.09
C SER A 386 -23.79 -10.11 -64.31
N TYR A 387 -22.48 -10.20 -64.13
CA TYR A 387 -21.53 -10.37 -65.24
C TYR A 387 -21.37 -11.82 -65.72
N ARG A 388 -21.93 -12.79 -64.99
CA ARG A 388 -21.84 -14.22 -65.33
C ARG A 388 -23.09 -14.78 -66.01
N SER A 389 -24.20 -14.05 -65.94
CA SER A 389 -25.43 -14.27 -66.72
C SER A 389 -25.36 -13.52 -68.03
#